data_AF-A0A838UCF8-F1
#
_entry.id   AF-A0A838UCF8-F1
#
_cell.length_a   1.000
_cell.length_b   1.000
_cell.length_c   1.000
_cell.angle_alpha   90.00
_cell.angle_beta   90.00
_cell.angle_gamma   90.00
#
_symmetry.space_group_name_H-M   'P 1'
#
loop_
_entity.id
_entity.type
_entity.pdbx_description
1 polymer ?
#
loop_
_entity_poly.entity_id
_entity_poly.type
_entity_poly.pdbx_seq_one_letter_code
_entity_poly.pdbx_strand_id
1 'polypeptide(L)' 'MENGLGYVGASNLGELVAKAEPFRVTSAGDRESHPHDVMIAREAPNYHAHGR' A
#
# COMPACT_ATOMS: atom_id res chain seq x y z
N MET A 1 10.50 -1.02 1.36
CA MET A 1 10.56 0.40 1.75
C MET A 1 11.04 1.29 0.61
N GLU A 2 11.91 0.80 -0.28
CA GLU A 2 12.42 1.57 -1.43
C GLU A 2 11.32 2.10 -2.35
N ASN A 3 10.31 1.29 -2.68
CA ASN A 3 9.20 1.72 -3.55
C ASN A 3 8.33 2.83 -2.93
N GLY A 4 8.09 2.79 -1.61
CA GLY A 4 7.24 3.77 -0.92
C GLY A 4 7.88 5.15 -0.83
N LEU A 5 9.20 5.19 -0.63
CA LEU A 5 10.00 6.41 -0.65
C LEU A 5 9.98 7.07 -2.04
N GLY A 6 10.07 6.26 -3.10
CA GLY A 6 9.98 6.73 -4.49
C GLY A 6 8.65 7.40 -4.84
N TYR A 7 7.51 6.84 -4.40
CA TYR A 7 6.19 7.44 -4.65
C TYR A 7 6.00 8.83 -4.05
N VAL A 8 6.68 9.11 -2.93
CA VAL A 8 6.63 10.41 -2.22
C VAL A 8 7.80 11.32 -2.64
N GLY A 9 8.73 10.83 -3.47
CA GLY A 9 9.93 11.59 -3.85
C GLY A 9 10.88 11.86 -2.67
N ALA A 10 10.93 10.94 -1.72
CA ALA A 10 11.81 11.00 -0.55
C ALA A 10 13.03 10.09 -0.76
N SER A 11 14.24 10.57 -0.46
CA SER A 11 15.46 9.74 -0.55
C SER A 11 15.78 9.05 0.78
N ASN A 12 15.13 9.44 1.86
CA ASN A 12 15.31 8.89 3.21
C ASN A 12 14.03 9.05 4.06
N LEU A 13 14.04 8.43 5.24
CA LEU A 13 12.88 8.43 6.15
C LEU A 13 12.52 9.84 6.66
N GLY A 14 13.51 10.70 6.89
CA GLY A 14 13.27 12.08 7.32
C GLY A 14 12.54 12.89 6.25
N GLU A 15 12.93 12.72 4.98
CA GLU A 15 12.24 13.33 3.84
C GLU A 15 10.83 12.77 3.66
N LEU A 16 10.61 11.48 3.92
CA LEU A 16 9.27 10.88 3.86
C LEU A 16 8.33 11.55 4.87
N VAL A 17 8.78 11.70 6.11
CA VAL A 17 7.96 12.34 7.17
C VAL A 17 7.67 13.81 6.82
N ALA A 18 8.62 14.51 6.18
CA ALA A 18 8.44 15.91 5.81
C ALA A 18 7.58 16.12 4.55
N LYS A 19 7.61 15.19 3.58
CA LYS A 19 6.95 15.32 2.27
C LYS A 19 5.64 14.54 2.15
N ALA A 20 5.41 13.55 3.01
CA ALA A 20 4.21 12.73 2.92
C ALA A 20 2.96 13.54 3.30
N GLU A 21 1.94 13.48 2.46
CA GLU A 21 0.61 14.02 2.74
C GLU A 21 -0.36 12.86 2.99
N PRO A 22 -0.49 12.38 4.24
CA PRO A 22 -1.44 11.32 4.56
C PRO A 22 -2.88 11.84 4.45
N PHE A 23 -3.74 11.07 3.82
CA PHE A 23 -5.18 11.33 3.78
C PHE A 23 -5.95 10.19 4.44
N ARG A 24 -7.19 10.47 4.86
CA ARG A 24 -8.06 9.47 5.48
C ARG A 24 -8.78 8.66 4.41
N VAL A 25 -8.63 7.34 4.43
CA VAL A 25 -9.39 6.41 3.60
C VAL A 25 -10.68 5.97 4.31
N THR A 26 -11.73 5.70 3.55
CA THR A 26 -12.98 5.12 4.07
C THR A 26 -12.89 3.60 4.11
N SER A 27 -13.79 2.93 4.85
CA SER A 27 -13.85 1.46 4.87
C SER A 27 -14.17 0.84 3.52
N ALA A 28 -14.84 1.59 2.63
CA ALA A 28 -15.04 1.18 1.24
C ALA A 28 -13.73 1.28 0.44
N GLY A 29 -12.98 2.38 0.60
CA GLY A 29 -11.69 2.56 -0.05
C GLY A 29 -10.61 1.56 0.38
N ASP A 30 -10.65 1.09 1.63
CA ASP A 30 -9.80 -0.02 2.11
C ASP A 30 -10.08 -1.32 1.34
N ARG A 31 -11.36 -1.63 1.13
CA ARG A 31 -11.85 -2.71 0.26
C ARG A 31 -11.77 -2.39 -1.23
N GLU A 32 -11.22 -1.26 -1.64
CA GLU A 32 -10.84 -0.98 -3.04
C GLU A 32 -9.32 -1.03 -3.23
N SER A 33 -8.55 -0.93 -2.15
CA SER A 33 -7.09 -0.98 -2.20
C SER A 33 -6.51 -2.40 -2.16
N HIS A 34 -7.24 -3.38 -1.62
CA HIS A 34 -6.90 -4.80 -1.71
C HIS A 34 -7.11 -5.34 -3.16
N PRO A 35 -6.74 -6.58 -3.51
CA PRO A 35 -7.22 -7.24 -4.70
C PRO A 35 -8.67 -7.68 -4.51
N HIS A 36 -9.55 -7.27 -5.41
CA HIS A 36 -10.96 -7.70 -5.44
C HIS A 36 -11.31 -8.19 -6.83
N ASP A 37 -12.33 -9.04 -6.89
CA ASP A 37 -12.87 -9.62 -8.13
C ASP A 37 -11.86 -10.40 -8.98
N VAL A 38 -10.79 -10.90 -8.36
CA VAL A 38 -9.79 -11.76 -9.01
C VAL A 38 -9.55 -13.04 -8.21
N MET A 39 -9.49 -14.19 -8.89
CA MET A 39 -8.95 -15.41 -8.29
C MET A 39 -7.42 -15.34 -8.30
N ILE A 40 -6.81 -15.39 -7.11
CA ILE A 40 -5.35 -15.46 -6.98
C ILE A 40 -4.90 -16.85 -7.46
N ALA A 41 -4.44 -16.93 -8.70
CA ALA A 41 -3.98 -18.19 -9.30
C ALA A 41 -2.60 -18.64 -8.80
N ARG A 42 -1.80 -17.71 -8.24
CA ARG A 42 -0.49 -17.98 -7.65
C ARG A 42 -0.24 -16.99 -6.53
N GLU A 43 0.19 -17.48 -5.37
CA GLU A 43 0.48 -16.65 -4.20
C GLU A 43 1.62 -15.66 -4.48
N ALA A 44 1.43 -14.40 -4.12
CA ALA A 44 2.46 -13.37 -4.20
C ALA A 44 3.25 -13.34 -2.89
N PRO A 45 4.59 -13.28 -2.93
CA PRO A 45 5.46 -13.36 -1.75
C PRO A 45 5.32 -12.17 -0.79
N ASN A 46 4.61 -11.11 -1.17
CA ASN A 46 4.39 -9.89 -0.41
C ASN A 46 2.90 -9.58 -0.19
N TYR A 47 2.00 -10.49 -0.57
CA TYR A 47 0.57 -10.29 -0.45
C TYR A 47 -0.10 -11.56 0.06
N HIS A 48 -0.12 -11.70 1.39
CA HIS A 48 -0.92 -12.72 2.05
C HIS A 48 -2.30 -12.14 2.31
N ALA A 49 -3.30 -12.61 1.56
CA ALA A 49 -4.69 -12.33 1.89
C ALA A 49 -4.96 -12.92 3.28
N HIS A 50 -5.01 -12.08 4.32
CA HIS A 50 -5.38 -12.52 5.66
C HIS A 50 -6.89 -12.81 5.65
N GLY A 51 -7.24 -14.01 5.20
CA GLY A 51 -8.56 -14.58 5.35
C GLY A 51 -8.82 -14.83 6.83
N ARG A 52 -9.98 -14.38 7.30
CA ARG A 52 -10.63 -15.04 8.44
C ARG A 52 -11.21 -16.37 8.00
#